data_AF-A0A496V4Z7-F1
#
_entry.id   AF-A0A496V4Z7-F1
#
_cell.length_a   1.000
_cell.length_b   1.000
_cell.length_c   1.000
_cell.angle_alpha   90.00
_cell.angle_beta   90.00
_cell.angle_gamma   90.00
#
_symmetry.space_group_name_H-M   'P 1'
#
loop_
_entity.id
_entity.type
_entity.pdbx_description
1 polymer ?
#
loop_
_entity_poly.entity_id
_entity_poly.type
_entity_poly.pdbx_seq_one_letter_code
_entity_poly.pdbx_strand_id
1 'polypeptide(L)'
;MEKKVVPEYEYLGLGFPITLTNIEFLKIHGQWYPKINVDKVANEAFHALLEKAAIEFITGKEIEFIRIYLNMTKQAFGKRINVAHTTILRWEKVANKVPKTRKDHRLAFQELKNVTVTI
;
A
#
# COMPACT_ATOMS: atom_id res chain seq x y z
N MET A 1 21.65 24.76 -3.99
CA MET A 1 20.28 24.23 -4.18
C MET A 1 19.44 24.68 -3.00
N GLU A 2 18.32 25.37 -3.23
CA GLU A 2 17.41 25.76 -2.15
C GLU A 2 16.65 24.53 -1.64
N LYS A 3 16.45 24.46 -0.32
CA LYS A 3 15.73 23.38 0.35
C LYS A 3 14.71 23.92 1.35
N LYS A 4 13.61 23.20 1.55
CA LYS A 4 12.62 23.46 2.61
C LYS A 4 12.11 22.14 3.17
N VAL A 5 11.65 22.15 4.42
CA VAL A 5 10.95 21.00 5.01
C VAL A 5 9.46 21.30 4.96
N VAL A 6 8.68 20.35 4.44
CA VAL A 6 7.22 20.42 4.41
C VAL A 6 6.69 19.46 5.50
N PRO A 7 5.95 19.96 6.51
CA PRO A 7 5.48 19.14 7.61
C PRO A 7 4.58 17.99 7.18
N GLU A 8 3.70 18.23 6.19
CA GLU A 8 2.77 17.24 5.64
C GLU A 8 2.73 17.36 4.12
N TYR A 9 2.92 16.23 3.43
CA TYR A 9 2.86 16.15 1.98
C TYR A 9 2.04 14.93 1.56
N GLU A 10 0.97 15.17 0.81
CA GLU A 10 0.19 14.09 0.19
C GLU A 10 0.96 13.52 -1.02
N TYR A 11 1.28 12.24 -0.96
CA TYR A 11 1.95 11.51 -2.03
C TYR A 11 0.99 10.50 -2.66
N LEU A 12 0.83 10.59 -3.97
CA LEU A 12 -0.10 9.76 -4.77
C LEU A 12 0.61 8.64 -5.55
N GLY A 13 1.94 8.52 -5.43
CA GLY A 13 2.74 7.64 -6.30
C GLY A 13 2.56 6.15 -6.06
N LEU A 14 1.88 5.74 -4.98
CA LEU A 14 1.59 4.31 -4.68
C LEU A 14 0.22 3.85 -5.20
N GLY A 15 -0.54 4.71 -5.88
CA GLY A 15 -1.87 4.38 -6.40
C GLY A 15 -3.03 4.64 -5.43
N PHE A 16 -2.73 5.16 -4.24
CA PHE A 16 -3.66 5.69 -3.23
C PHE A 16 -2.93 6.80 -2.45
N PRO A 17 -3.66 7.76 -1.85
CA PRO A 17 -3.04 8.84 -1.11
C PRO A 17 -2.39 8.34 0.19
N ILE A 18 -1.14 8.74 0.42
CA ILE A 18 -0.47 8.61 1.70
C ILE A 18 0.05 9.98 2.15
N THR A 19 0.04 10.23 3.46
CA THR A 19 0.62 11.44 4.03
C THR A 19 2.04 11.13 4.47
N LEU A 20 3.00 11.85 3.89
CA LEU A 20 4.39 11.82 4.30
C LEU A 20 4.68 13.02 5.19
N THR A 21 5.38 12.80 6.31
CA THR A 21 5.67 13.86 7.28
C THR A 21 7.12 14.31 7.19
N ASN A 22 7.35 15.61 7.45
CA ASN A 22 8.68 16.23 7.51
C ASN A 22 9.56 15.97 6.29
N ILE A 23 9.00 16.13 5.10
CA ILE A 23 9.68 15.83 3.84
C ILE A 23 10.54 17.02 3.40
N GLU A 24 11.81 16.75 3.11
CA GLU A 24 12.71 17.71 2.47
C GLU A 24 12.29 17.89 1.01
N PHE A 25 12.12 19.14 0.57
CA PHE A 25 11.89 19.51 -0.82
C PHE A 25 13.13 20.21 -1.38
N LEU A 26 13.43 19.94 -2.64
CA LEU A 26 14.50 20.56 -3.40
C LEU A 26 13.93 21.43 -4.50
N LYS A 27 14.51 22.62 -4.69
CA LYS A 27 14.17 23.49 -5.81
C LYS A 27 15.01 23.11 -7.05
N ILE A 28 14.35 22.62 -8.08
CA ILE A 28 14.95 22.20 -9.36
C ILE A 28 14.22 22.97 -10.46
N HIS A 29 14.96 23.71 -11.30
CA HIS A 29 14.40 24.55 -12.37
C HIS A 29 13.23 25.46 -11.91
N GLY A 30 13.34 26.04 -10.71
CA GLY A 30 12.32 26.95 -10.15
C GLY A 30 11.10 26.26 -9.54
N GLN A 31 10.98 24.93 -9.68
CA GLN A 31 9.89 24.14 -9.11
C GLN A 31 10.37 23.35 -7.88
N TRP A 32 9.45 23.13 -6.93
CA TRP A 32 9.72 22.38 -5.71
C TRP A 32 9.35 20.91 -5.89
N TYR A 33 10.30 20.02 -5.64
CA TYR A 33 10.09 18.57 -5.71
C TYR A 33 10.42 17.92 -4.37
N PRO A 34 9.62 16.93 -3.95
CA PRO A 34 9.93 16.19 -2.73
C PRO A 34 11.15 15.30 -2.95
N LYS A 35 12.10 15.34 -2.02
CA LYS A 35 13.24 14.44 -1.98
C LYS A 35 12.83 13.15 -1.29
N ILE A 36 12.24 12.24 -2.06
CA ILE A 36 11.73 10.96 -1.59
C ILE A 36 12.50 9.81 -2.22
N ASN A 37 12.85 8.81 -1.41
CA ASN A 37 13.21 7.49 -1.90
C ASN A 37 11.91 6.67 -2.01
N VAL A 38 11.48 6.42 -3.25
CA VAL A 38 10.19 5.75 -3.54
C VAL A 38 10.20 4.31 -3.03
N ASP A 39 11.32 3.59 -3.14
CA ASP A 39 11.44 2.20 -2.66
C ASP A 39 11.28 2.15 -1.14
N LYS A 40 11.92 3.09 -0.43
CA LYS A 40 11.77 3.21 1.03
C LYS A 40 10.31 3.50 1.41
N VAL A 41 9.66 4.44 0.72
CA VAL A 41 8.26 4.78 0.97
C VAL A 41 7.33 3.60 0.68
N ALA A 42 7.56 2.87 -0.41
CA ALA A 42 6.77 1.69 -0.75
C ALA A 42 6.94 0.57 0.29
N ASN A 43 8.17 0.33 0.76
CA ASN A 43 8.44 -0.67 1.80
C ASN A 43 7.76 -0.32 3.13
N GLU A 44 7.89 0.93 3.59
CA GLU A 44 7.22 1.39 4.81
C GLU A 44 5.69 1.32 4.67
N ALA A 45 5.14 1.77 3.54
CA ALA A 45 3.71 1.69 3.27
C ALA A 45 3.21 0.24 3.24
N PHE A 46 3.98 -0.69 2.68
CA PHE A 46 3.65 -2.11 2.68
C PHE A 46 3.54 -2.69 4.10
N HIS A 47 4.53 -2.44 4.96
CA HIS A 47 4.47 -2.91 6.35
C HIS A 47 3.33 -2.27 7.13
N ALA A 48 3.14 -0.96 7.01
CA ALA A 48 2.03 -0.25 7.67
C ALA A 48 0.66 -0.77 7.19
N LEU A 49 0.52 -1.08 5.89
CA LEU A 49 -0.70 -1.66 5.34
C LEU A 49 -0.94 -3.09 5.80
N LEU A 50 0.09 -3.92 5.97
CA LEU A 50 -0.07 -5.24 6.56
C LEU A 50 -0.56 -5.16 8.01
N GLU A 51 -0.06 -4.20 8.79
CA GLU A 51 -0.52 -3.96 10.15
C GLU A 51 -1.97 -3.48 10.18
N LYS A 52 -2.31 -2.48 9.35
CA LYS A 52 -3.69 -2.00 9.18
C LYS A 52 -4.63 -3.12 8.77
N ALA A 53 -4.24 -3.93 7.77
CA ALA A 53 -5.06 -5.02 7.27
C ALA A 53 -5.30 -6.13 8.30
N ALA A 54 -4.46 -6.24 9.34
CA ALA A 54 -4.66 -7.22 10.41
C ALA A 54 -5.76 -6.81 11.41
N ILE A 55 -6.09 -5.51 11.49
CA ILE A 55 -7.05 -4.95 12.47
C ILE A 55 -8.30 -4.38 11.80
N GLU A 56 -8.15 -3.81 10.61
CA GLU A 56 -9.17 -3.04 9.91
C GLU A 56 -9.30 -3.47 8.45
N PHE A 57 -10.43 -3.11 7.85
CA PHE A 57 -10.66 -3.38 6.45
C PHE A 57 -9.96 -2.35 5.55
N ILE A 58 -9.11 -2.84 4.65
CA ILE A 58 -8.45 -2.02 3.62
C ILE A 58 -9.27 -1.92 2.31
N THR A 59 -8.96 -0.89 1.53
CA THR A 59 -9.56 -0.56 0.23
C THR A 59 -9.04 -1.44 -0.90
N GLY A 60 -9.75 -1.46 -2.03
CA GLY A 60 -9.30 -2.15 -3.24
C GLY A 60 -7.93 -1.71 -3.75
N LYS A 61 -7.59 -0.41 -3.66
CA LYS A 61 -6.28 0.11 -4.05
C LYS A 61 -5.15 -0.32 -3.12
N GLU A 62 -5.40 -0.35 -1.83
CA GLU A 62 -4.43 -0.88 -0.85
C GLU A 62 -4.20 -2.39 -1.07
N ILE A 63 -5.26 -3.15 -1.36
CA ILE A 63 -5.13 -4.58 -1.73
C ILE A 63 -4.31 -4.76 -3.01
N GLU A 64 -4.60 -3.97 -4.04
CA GLU A 64 -3.86 -3.98 -5.31
C GLU A 64 -2.37 -3.66 -5.09
N PHE A 65 -2.08 -2.66 -4.26
CA PHE A 65 -0.72 -2.28 -3.90
C PHE A 65 0.04 -3.42 -3.22
N ILE A 66 -0.53 -4.03 -2.18
CA ILE A 66 0.12 -5.16 -1.47
C ILE A 66 0.46 -6.29 -2.45
N ARG A 67 -0.48 -6.62 -3.35
CA ARG A 67 -0.26 -7.66 -4.36
C ARG A 67 0.86 -7.31 -5.33
N ILE A 68 0.86 -6.09 -5.86
CA ILE A 68 1.87 -5.62 -6.82
C ILE A 68 3.25 -5.54 -6.15
N TYR A 69 3.31 -5.05 -4.91
CA TYR A 69 4.54 -5.00 -4.11
C TYR A 69 5.17 -6.39 -3.96
N LEU A 70 4.34 -7.40 -3.70
CA LEU A 70 4.77 -8.81 -3.64
C LEU A 70 5.05 -9.45 -5.01
N ASN A 71 4.89 -8.69 -6.10
CA ASN A 71 5.02 -9.14 -7.47
C ASN A 71 4.16 -10.39 -7.80
N MET A 72 2.92 -10.42 -7.28
CA MET A 72 2.02 -11.56 -7.43
C MET A 72 0.91 -11.33 -8.46
N THR A 73 0.57 -12.37 -9.20
CA THR A 73 -0.68 -12.41 -9.99
C THR A 73 -1.89 -12.48 -9.05
N LYS A 74 -3.08 -12.11 -9.53
CA LYS A 74 -4.32 -12.22 -8.72
C LYS A 74 -4.60 -13.67 -8.27
N GLN A 75 -4.20 -14.65 -9.08
CA GLN A 75 -4.32 -16.07 -8.75
C GLN A 75 -3.33 -16.48 -7.66
N ALA A 76 -2.05 -16.11 -7.80
CA ALA A 76 -1.02 -16.42 -6.80
C ALA A 76 -1.34 -15.75 -5.45
N PHE A 77 -1.74 -14.48 -5.49
CA PHE A 77 -2.14 -13.73 -4.30
C PHE A 77 -3.39 -14.31 -3.64
N GLY A 78 -4.41 -14.64 -4.44
CA GLY A 78 -5.61 -15.33 -3.94
C GLY A 78 -5.26 -16.63 -3.23
N LYS A 79 -4.40 -17.47 -3.82
CA LYS A 79 -3.91 -18.70 -3.17
C LYS A 79 -3.18 -18.39 -1.86
N ARG A 80 -2.35 -17.34 -1.84
CA ARG A 80 -1.53 -16.93 -0.69
C ARG A 80 -2.37 -16.52 0.53
N ILE A 81 -3.53 -15.91 0.30
CA ILE A 81 -4.46 -15.45 1.36
C ILE A 81 -5.75 -16.28 1.41
N ASN A 82 -5.73 -17.48 0.82
CA ASN A 82 -6.82 -18.45 0.82
C ASN A 82 -8.16 -17.90 0.30
N VAL A 83 -8.16 -17.19 -0.83
CA VAL A 83 -9.37 -16.73 -1.54
C VAL A 83 -9.30 -17.01 -3.03
N ALA A 84 -10.45 -17.07 -3.71
CA ALA A 84 -10.49 -17.25 -5.15
C ALA A 84 -9.90 -16.04 -5.89
N HIS A 85 -9.27 -16.26 -7.04
CA HIS A 85 -8.74 -15.17 -7.88
C HIS A 85 -9.84 -14.15 -8.28
N THR A 86 -11.08 -14.61 -8.47
CA THR A 86 -12.25 -13.76 -8.77
C THR A 86 -12.61 -12.84 -7.60
N THR A 87 -12.30 -13.25 -6.37
CA THR A 87 -12.48 -12.43 -5.17
C THR A 87 -11.47 -11.29 -5.17
N ILE A 88 -10.19 -11.56 -5.47
CA ILE A 88 -9.16 -10.52 -5.64
C ILE A 88 -9.57 -9.54 -6.74
N LEU A 89 -9.99 -10.04 -7.90
CA LEU A 89 -10.45 -9.21 -9.00
C LEU A 89 -11.58 -8.26 -8.58
N ARG A 90 -12.57 -8.77 -7.84
CA ARG A 90 -13.70 -7.97 -7.32
C ARG A 90 -13.25 -6.96 -6.26
N TRP A 91 -12.34 -7.34 -5.38
CA TRP A 91 -11.81 -6.46 -4.34
C TRP A 91 -11.03 -5.28 -4.93
N GLU A 92 -10.12 -5.53 -5.86
CA GLU A 92 -9.34 -4.46 -6.50
C GLU A 92 -10.23 -3.51 -7.33
N LYS A 93 -11.30 -4.05 -7.95
CA LYS A 93 -12.23 -3.27 -8.78
C LYS A 93 -12.95 -2.14 -8.03
N VAL A 94 -13.10 -2.22 -6.70
CA VAL A 94 -13.77 -1.15 -5.93
C VAL A 94 -12.87 0.04 -5.59
N ALA A 95 -11.60 0.02 -6.03
CA ALA A 95 -10.64 1.12 -5.93
C ALA A 95 -10.52 1.69 -4.50
N ASN A 96 -10.86 2.96 -4.29
CA ASN A 96 -10.69 3.66 -3.01
C ASN A 96 -11.74 3.28 -1.95
N LYS A 97 -12.55 2.24 -2.19
CA LYS A 97 -13.57 1.76 -1.25
C LYS A 97 -13.16 0.42 -0.67
N VAL A 98 -13.62 0.17 0.56
CA VAL A 98 -13.53 -1.16 1.19
C VAL A 98 -14.40 -2.14 0.40
N PRO A 99 -13.88 -3.30 -0.04
CA PRO A 99 -14.67 -4.29 -0.73
C PRO A 99 -15.78 -4.87 0.15
N LYS A 100 -16.98 -5.00 -0.40
CA LYS A 100 -18.06 -5.76 0.24
C LYS A 100 -17.74 -7.25 0.15
N THR A 101 -17.51 -7.89 1.29
CA THR A 101 -17.17 -9.31 1.37
C THR A 101 -17.86 -9.97 2.56
N ARG A 102 -18.26 -11.24 2.39
CA ARG A 102 -18.73 -12.09 3.51
C ARG A 102 -17.57 -12.69 4.30
N LYS A 103 -16.42 -12.88 3.63
CA LYS A 103 -15.21 -13.41 4.24
C LYS A 103 -14.41 -12.24 4.79
N ASP A 104 -14.08 -12.29 6.07
CA ASP A 104 -13.27 -11.30 6.74
C ASP A 104 -11.85 -11.31 6.17
N HIS A 105 -11.48 -10.27 5.43
CA HIS A 105 -10.13 -10.20 4.85
C HIS A 105 -9.05 -9.98 5.91
N ARG A 106 -9.38 -9.55 7.13
CA ARG A 106 -8.38 -9.35 8.19
C ARG A 106 -7.66 -10.65 8.55
N LEU A 107 -8.40 -11.75 8.65
CA LEU A 107 -7.85 -13.09 8.86
C LEU A 107 -6.92 -13.51 7.72
N ALA A 108 -7.28 -13.15 6.48
CA ALA A 108 -6.51 -13.48 5.29
C ALA A 108 -5.16 -12.73 5.24
N PHE A 109 -5.11 -11.50 5.75
CA PHE A 109 -3.88 -10.70 5.83
C PHE A 109 -3.01 -11.01 7.08
N GLN A 110 -3.59 -11.56 8.15
CA GLN A 110 -2.79 -12.06 9.29
C GLN A 110 -1.80 -13.17 8.87
N GLU A 111 -2.20 -14.05 7.95
CA GLU A 111 -1.34 -15.11 7.40
C GLU A 111 -0.17 -14.57 6.55
N LEU A 112 -0.29 -13.35 6.03
CA LEU A 112 0.81 -12.67 5.33
C LEU A 112 1.84 -12.14 6.32
N LYS A 113 1.41 -11.49 7.41
CA LYS A 113 2.30 -10.91 8.42
C LYS A 113 3.28 -11.93 9.02
N ASN A 114 2.81 -13.15 9.29
CA ASN A 114 3.61 -14.18 9.95
C ASN A 114 4.77 -14.74 9.10
N VAL A 115 4.76 -14.54 7.77
CA VAL A 115 5.78 -15.09 6.87
C VAL A 115 6.84 -14.06 6.50
N THR A 116 6.49 -12.77 6.49
CA THR A 116 7.43 -11.69 6.18
C THR A 116 8.41 -11.38 7.31
N VAL A 117 8.17 -11.89 8.53
CA VAL A 117 9.04 -11.71 9.71
C VAL A 117 10.17 -12.74 9.77
N THR A 118 10.20 -13.72 8.86
CA THR A 118 11.18 -14.83 8.87
C THR A 118 12.36 -14.61 7.90
N ILE A 119 12.58 -13.38 7.40
CA ILE A 119 13.70 -13.06 6.49
C ILE A 119 14.61 -12.03 7.14
#